data_AF-A0A934VCF4-F1
#
_entry.id   AF-A0A934VCF4-F1
#
_cell.length_a   1.000
_cell.length_b   1.000
_cell.length_c   1.000
_cell.angle_alpha   90.00
_cell.angle_beta   90.00
_cell.angle_gamma   90.00
#
_symmetry.space_group_name_H-M   'P 1'
#
loop_
_entity.id
_entity.type
_entity.pdbx_description
1 polymer ?
#
loop_
_entity_poly.entity_id
_entity_poly.type
_entity_poly.pdbx_seq_one_letter_code
_entity_poly.pdbx_strand_id
1 'polypeptide(L)'
;MHPKKLIPILLACLTVHSHALTPEATKAGEELAAALQEEIRELGPNMEQRNRVMTAQQYLRVLQSALGQQSGRELAQALENFDTYEAGEKVNQCATALRISLNNEDAEKTKKTISEMEAAIAAAAEAVTRAENPEDLDKIIGSLSRATRSSEDAESYNNPAIRKMVSEIGSARQFAIGWQDYLQASKSGNAAQAVRSLNTLATQNESLIPRSRIIARLTLEQADEDEISMVLDQVKKLDDMKEAIRKLGGLLAGSRNSSSENPGARETLQTLVKLEKTYRDSLAGLPVNIEVLQYSNDSSDRGSHFDTSALRAALLVLVLPRVLELPAEFKPGPGETVDAFLARAISDANHREDSEAAMRIEAIRLTLTRSSSMGDRELEAARDYSAGVKQVKAKQYMLAVVSLQKALKSGSDLVPAGKAGELLDSIRKDHPKEFEEGMMEFLTPRATPEYDYSRMPYRNYLQPGARFRDGDPRAQGGTTIVLPVPGKEVPKETTKPAAPSPAAGGKPPEPPAPVEKKE
;
A
#
# COMPACT_ATOMS: atom_id res chain seq x y z
N MET A 1 -15.59 14.07 38.99
CA MET A 1 -15.51 15.42 39.60
C MET A 1 -14.08 15.65 40.05
N HIS A 2 -13.26 16.31 39.22
CA HIS A 2 -11.92 16.75 39.59
C HIS A 2 -11.79 18.25 39.29
N PRO A 3 -11.22 19.05 40.19
CA PRO A 3 -11.16 20.50 40.01
C PRO A 3 -10.09 20.84 38.98
N LYS A 4 -10.52 21.39 37.83
CA LYS A 4 -9.63 22.01 36.85
C LYS A 4 -8.98 23.24 37.50
N LYS A 5 -7.68 23.14 37.78
CA LYS A 5 -6.84 24.29 38.13
C LYS A 5 -6.65 25.15 36.89
N LEU A 6 -7.42 26.24 36.78
CA LEU A 6 -7.14 27.35 35.87
C LEU A 6 -5.86 28.04 36.34
N ILE A 7 -4.77 27.89 35.58
CA ILE A 7 -3.53 28.64 35.75
C ILE A 7 -3.59 29.84 34.80
N PRO A 8 -3.26 31.06 35.24
CA PRO A 8 -3.31 32.25 34.41
C PRO A 8 -2.17 32.21 33.38
N ILE A 9 -2.52 31.97 32.12
CA ILE A 9 -1.60 32.16 31.00
C ILE A 9 -1.44 33.67 30.83
N LEU A 10 -0.27 34.18 31.22
CA LEU A 10 0.18 35.56 31.02
C LEU A 10 -0.11 36.01 29.59
N LEU A 11 -0.96 37.03 29.50
CA LEU A 11 -1.45 37.63 28.28
C LEU A 11 -0.39 38.64 27.80
N ALA A 12 0.55 38.20 26.96
CA ALA A 12 1.41 39.13 26.22
C ALA A 12 0.62 39.68 25.03
N CYS A 13 -0.12 40.77 25.25
CA CYS A 13 -0.69 41.56 24.16
C CYS A 13 0.45 42.25 23.42
N LEU A 14 0.80 41.74 22.23
CA LEU A 14 1.68 42.40 21.28
C LEU A 14 0.94 43.61 20.69
N THR A 15 1.01 44.74 21.39
CA THR A 15 0.61 46.05 20.90
C THR A 15 1.65 46.55 19.91
N VAL A 16 1.23 46.77 18.66
CA VAL A 16 1.99 47.47 17.62
C VAL A 16 2.23 48.89 18.10
N HIS A 17 3.37 49.13 18.76
CA HIS A 17 3.80 50.47 19.08
C HIS A 17 4.47 51.03 17.82
N SER A 18 3.92 52.08 17.24
CA SER A 18 4.73 53.03 16.48
C SER A 18 5.75 53.61 17.47
N HIS A 19 7.00 53.13 17.40
CA HIS A 19 7.99 53.45 18.43
C HIS A 19 8.47 54.90 18.22
N ALA A 20 8.05 55.79 19.11
CA ALA A 20 8.59 57.13 19.24
C ALA A 20 10.11 57.08 19.53
N LEU A 21 10.86 58.10 19.11
CA LEU A 21 12.27 58.24 19.42
C LEU A 21 12.54 58.11 20.93
N THR A 22 13.70 57.55 21.27
CA THR A 22 14.19 57.57 22.65
C THR A 22 14.47 59.00 23.13
N PRO A 23 14.33 59.28 24.44
CA PRO A 23 14.66 60.59 25.01
C PRO A 23 16.10 61.04 24.73
N GLU A 24 17.02 60.08 24.60
CA GLU A 24 18.43 60.34 24.27
C GLU A 24 18.59 60.77 22.81
N ALA A 25 17.94 60.07 21.88
CA ALA A 25 17.99 60.43 20.45
C ALA A 25 17.22 61.73 20.16
N THR A 26 16.11 62.02 20.85
CA THR A 26 15.44 63.33 20.74
C THR A 26 16.34 64.45 21.22
N LYS A 27 17.01 64.26 22.36
CA LYS A 27 17.91 65.27 22.93
C LYS A 27 19.12 65.51 22.02
N ALA A 28 19.75 64.45 21.52
CA ALA A 28 20.87 64.58 20.58
C ALA A 28 20.44 65.27 19.27
N GLY A 29 19.21 65.05 18.80
CA GLY A 29 18.67 65.74 17.63
C GLY A 29 18.40 67.22 17.89
N GLU A 30 17.85 67.56 19.05
CA GLU A 30 17.67 68.96 19.47
C GLU A 30 19.01 69.70 19.61
N GLU A 31 20.03 69.05 20.16
CA GLU A 31 21.39 69.59 20.25
C GLU A 31 22.01 69.83 18.86
N LEU A 32 21.81 68.91 17.90
CA LEU A 32 22.24 69.11 16.52
C LEU A 32 21.49 70.26 15.83
N ALA A 33 20.17 70.38 16.06
CA ALA A 33 19.38 71.49 15.54
C ALA A 33 19.87 72.84 16.08
N ALA A 34 20.20 72.91 17.36
CA ALA A 34 20.74 74.10 18.00
C ALA A 34 22.14 74.45 17.44
N ALA A 35 23.02 73.46 17.27
CA ALA A 35 24.34 73.66 16.69
C ALA A 35 24.27 74.18 15.25
N LEU A 36 23.34 73.67 14.43
CA LEU A 36 23.10 74.17 13.07
C LEU A 36 22.58 75.60 13.05
N GLN A 37 21.71 75.97 14.00
CA GLN A 37 21.23 77.36 14.12
C GLN A 37 22.34 78.33 14.52
N GLU A 38 23.24 77.93 15.41
CA GLU A 38 24.42 78.73 15.76
C GLU A 38 25.34 78.91 14.55
N GLU A 39 25.64 77.82 13.82
CA GLU A 39 26.48 77.87 12.62
C GLU A 39 25.89 78.80 11.54
N ILE A 40 24.57 78.75 11.30
CA ILE A 40 23.86 79.65 10.37
C ILE A 40 24.02 81.12 10.79
N ARG A 41 24.01 81.42 12.10
CA ARG A 41 24.20 82.79 12.61
C ARG A 41 25.66 83.26 12.45
N GLU A 42 26.63 82.37 12.66
CA GLU A 42 28.06 82.69 12.56
C GLU A 42 28.52 82.93 11.10
N LEU A 43 27.92 82.24 10.13
CA LEU A 43 28.26 82.39 8.70
C LEU A 43 27.86 83.76 8.10
N GLY A 44 26.95 84.52 8.74
CA GLY A 44 26.57 85.88 8.31
C GLY A 44 26.03 86.00 6.86
N PRO A 45 25.75 87.22 6.37
CA PRO A 45 25.15 87.45 5.04
C PRO A 45 26.17 87.49 3.88
N ASN A 46 27.37 86.93 4.07
CA ASN A 46 28.46 87.09 3.10
C ASN A 46 28.18 86.30 1.79
N MET A 47 28.38 86.94 0.62
CA MET A 47 28.00 86.35 -0.68
C MET A 47 28.72 85.03 -0.99
N GLU A 48 29.95 84.84 -0.52
CA GLU A 48 30.73 83.60 -0.71
C GLU A 48 30.21 82.43 0.14
N GLN A 49 29.55 82.70 1.27
CA GLN A 49 29.04 81.67 2.19
C GLN A 49 27.54 81.42 2.03
N ARG A 50 26.87 82.16 1.13
CA ARG A 50 25.43 82.08 0.89
C ARG A 50 24.95 80.67 0.54
N ASN A 51 25.72 79.91 -0.22
CA ASN A 51 25.38 78.53 -0.57
C ASN A 51 25.43 77.60 0.66
N ARG A 52 26.44 77.73 1.52
CA ARG A 52 26.54 76.96 2.78
C ARG A 52 25.39 77.27 3.72
N VAL A 53 25.02 78.55 3.87
CA VAL A 53 23.88 78.96 4.70
C VAL A 53 22.57 78.37 4.19
N MET A 54 22.34 78.37 2.87
CA MET A 54 21.14 77.76 2.27
C MET A 54 21.09 76.25 2.52
N THR A 55 22.22 75.56 2.35
CA THR A 55 22.34 74.13 2.61
C THR A 55 22.09 73.79 4.09
N ALA A 56 22.70 74.53 5.02
CA ALA A 56 22.49 74.35 6.46
C ALA A 56 21.02 74.58 6.87
N GLN A 57 20.35 75.59 6.29
CA GLN A 57 18.93 75.85 6.52
C GLN A 57 18.03 74.74 5.96
N GLN A 58 18.44 74.09 4.87
CA GLN A 58 17.73 72.94 4.31
C GLN A 58 17.84 71.74 5.24
N TYR A 59 19.05 71.41 5.73
CA TYR A 59 19.25 70.33 6.70
C TYR A 59 18.51 70.59 8.00
N LEU A 60 18.57 71.82 8.54
CA LEU A 60 17.84 72.18 9.74
C LEU A 60 16.33 71.95 9.59
N ARG A 61 15.74 72.31 8.45
CA ARG A 61 14.32 72.08 8.17
C ARG A 61 13.98 70.59 8.11
N VAL A 62 14.80 69.79 7.42
CA VAL A 62 14.60 68.34 7.33
C VAL A 62 14.71 67.70 8.71
N LEU A 63 15.71 68.08 9.50
CA LEU A 63 15.95 67.56 10.84
C LEU A 63 14.84 67.95 11.83
N GLN A 64 14.37 69.21 11.79
CA GLN A 64 13.23 69.65 12.60
C GLN A 64 11.93 68.94 12.22
N SER A 65 11.72 68.68 10.92
CA SER A 65 10.58 67.89 10.45
C SER A 65 10.67 66.46 11.01
N ALA A 66 11.83 65.82 10.91
CA ALA A 66 12.04 64.44 11.38
C ALA A 66 11.89 64.30 12.90
N LEU A 67 12.38 65.29 13.68
CA LEU A 67 12.13 65.38 15.12
C LEU A 67 10.64 65.57 15.45
N GLY A 68 9.96 66.44 14.70
CA GLY A 68 8.53 66.69 14.88
C GLY A 68 7.65 65.47 14.60
N GLN A 69 8.06 64.62 13.66
CA GLN A 69 7.40 63.34 13.37
C GLN A 69 7.79 62.22 14.34
N GLN A 70 8.78 62.45 15.21
CA GLN A 70 9.38 61.43 16.07
C GLN A 70 9.79 60.17 15.27
N SER A 71 10.35 60.39 14.08
CA SER A 71 10.78 59.31 13.18
C SER A 71 12.29 59.15 13.20
N GLY A 72 12.79 58.11 13.88
CA GLY A 72 14.22 57.78 13.91
C GLY A 72 14.78 57.51 12.51
N ARG A 73 13.95 56.95 11.63
CA ARG A 73 14.28 56.70 10.21
C ARG A 73 14.54 57.99 9.44
N GLU A 74 13.64 58.97 9.56
CA GLU A 74 13.81 60.26 8.88
C GLU A 74 15.07 60.98 9.39
N LEU A 75 15.39 60.83 10.68
CA LEU A 75 16.63 61.36 11.25
C LEU A 75 17.88 60.66 10.73
N ALA A 76 17.86 59.33 10.63
CA ALA A 76 18.97 58.57 10.04
C ALA A 76 19.19 58.95 8.56
N GLN A 77 18.12 59.09 7.77
CA GLN A 77 18.20 59.57 6.38
C GLN A 77 18.68 61.01 6.28
N ALA A 78 18.24 61.90 7.19
CA ALA A 78 18.74 63.26 7.25
C ALA A 78 20.25 63.30 7.53
N LEU A 79 20.73 62.42 8.42
CA LEU A 79 22.14 62.27 8.78
C LEU A 79 22.99 61.65 7.67
N GLU A 80 22.46 60.73 6.87
CA GLU A 80 23.19 60.15 5.72
C GLU A 80 23.44 61.21 4.65
N ASN A 81 22.43 62.03 4.38
CA ASN A 81 22.60 63.19 3.49
C ASN A 81 23.54 64.24 4.09
N PHE A 82 23.75 64.26 5.40
CA PHE A 82 24.58 65.25 6.09
C PHE A 82 26.08 65.07 5.81
N ASP A 83 26.55 63.88 5.43
CA ASP A 83 27.98 63.62 5.17
C ASP A 83 28.56 64.43 4.01
N THR A 84 27.72 64.96 3.11
CA THR A 84 28.17 65.82 2.02
C THR A 84 28.33 67.30 2.41
N TYR A 85 27.97 67.68 3.63
CA TYR A 85 28.03 69.05 4.13
C TYR A 85 29.30 69.26 4.97
N GLU A 86 30.13 70.24 4.58
CA GLU A 86 31.34 70.63 5.32
C GLU A 86 30.98 71.45 6.57
N ALA A 87 30.46 70.79 7.60
CA ALA A 87 30.02 71.41 8.84
C ALA A 87 31.20 71.79 9.75
N GLY A 88 30.96 72.78 10.62
CA GLY A 88 31.84 73.13 11.72
C GLY A 88 31.98 72.00 12.74
N GLU A 89 33.06 72.05 13.53
CA GLU A 89 33.45 70.99 14.48
C GLU A 89 32.32 70.64 15.47
N LYS A 90 31.64 71.64 16.03
CA LYS A 90 30.51 71.44 16.95
C LYS A 90 29.35 70.67 16.31
N VAL A 91 29.01 70.99 15.06
CA VAL A 91 27.92 70.35 14.34
C VAL A 91 28.26 68.90 14.00
N ASN A 92 29.52 68.62 13.62
CA ASN A 92 30.00 67.25 13.42
C ASN A 92 29.99 66.43 14.72
N GLN A 93 30.34 67.03 15.86
CA GLN A 93 30.25 66.36 17.17
C GLN A 93 28.79 66.00 17.53
N CYS A 94 27.85 66.93 17.35
CA CYS A 94 26.42 66.65 17.57
C CYS A 94 25.87 65.61 16.58
N ALA A 95 26.29 65.63 15.31
CA ALA A 95 25.87 64.66 14.30
C ALA A 95 26.38 63.24 14.61
N THR A 96 27.62 63.12 15.08
CA THR A 96 28.18 61.82 15.52
C THR A 96 27.50 61.31 16.79
N ALA A 97 27.20 62.19 17.76
CA ALA A 97 26.42 61.83 18.95
C ALA A 97 25.02 61.31 18.59
N LEU A 98 24.31 61.99 17.68
CA LEU A 98 23.01 61.55 17.19
C LEU A 98 23.10 60.18 16.48
N ARG A 99 24.11 59.96 15.61
CA ARG A 99 24.34 58.66 14.97
C ARG A 99 24.54 57.53 16.00
N ILE A 100 25.32 57.77 17.05
CA ILE A 100 25.53 56.79 18.11
C ILE A 100 24.22 56.49 18.84
N SER A 101 23.43 57.52 19.18
CA SER A 101 22.15 57.32 19.86
C SER A 101 21.14 56.51 19.02
N LEU A 102 21.03 56.80 17.71
CA LEU A 102 20.15 56.07 16.80
C LEU A 102 20.61 54.62 16.61
N ASN A 103 21.92 54.39 16.46
CA ASN A 103 22.46 53.03 16.35
C ASN A 103 22.23 52.20 17.62
N ASN A 104 22.37 52.81 18.80
CA ASN A 104 22.08 52.14 20.07
C ASN A 104 20.59 51.81 20.20
N GLU A 105 19.72 52.75 19.83
CA GLU A 105 18.27 52.55 19.81
C GLU A 105 17.88 51.39 18.87
N ASP A 106 18.44 51.33 17.67
CA ASP A 106 18.19 50.25 16.70
C ASP A 106 18.73 48.90 17.19
N ALA A 107 19.88 48.89 17.85
CA ALA A 107 20.45 47.68 18.46
C ALA A 107 19.58 47.17 19.62
N GLU A 108 19.07 48.05 20.48
CA GLU A 108 18.16 47.68 21.57
C GLU A 108 16.83 47.17 21.04
N LYS A 109 16.25 47.83 20.03
CA LYS A 109 15.04 47.38 19.34
C LYS A 109 15.24 45.99 18.76
N THR A 110 16.32 45.80 17.98
CA THR A 110 16.68 44.50 17.40
C THR A 110 16.77 43.42 18.48
N LYS A 111 17.50 43.69 19.57
CA LYS A 111 17.68 42.74 20.67
C LYS A 111 16.35 42.40 21.36
N LYS A 112 15.49 43.38 21.58
CA LYS A 112 14.15 43.18 22.15
C LYS A 112 13.29 42.31 21.23
N THR A 113 13.24 42.61 19.94
CA THR A 113 12.49 41.82 18.94
C THR A 113 12.99 40.38 18.88
N ILE A 114 14.31 40.16 18.87
CA ILE A 114 14.90 38.81 18.89
C ILE A 114 14.48 38.07 20.17
N SER A 115 14.54 38.71 21.34
CA SER A 115 14.15 38.10 22.61
C SER A 115 12.66 37.71 22.64
N GLU A 116 11.79 38.54 22.08
CA GLU A 116 10.35 38.23 21.94
C GLU A 116 10.11 37.04 21.01
N MET A 117 10.87 36.94 19.91
CA MET A 117 10.82 35.81 18.98
C MET A 117 11.31 34.50 19.62
N GLU A 118 12.44 34.53 20.34
CA GLU A 118 12.97 33.38 21.09
C GLU A 118 11.97 32.89 22.14
N ALA A 119 11.34 33.81 22.87
CA ALA A 119 10.31 33.49 23.86
C ALA A 119 9.09 32.82 23.20
N ALA A 120 8.70 33.25 22.00
CA ALA A 120 7.60 32.63 21.26
C ALA A 120 7.93 31.19 20.81
N ILE A 121 9.17 30.93 20.36
CA ILE A 121 9.63 29.59 20.00
C ILE A 121 9.67 28.68 21.24
N ALA A 122 10.20 29.17 22.36
CA ALA A 122 10.25 28.41 23.61
C ALA A 122 8.84 28.05 24.11
N ALA A 123 7.90 28.99 24.06
CA ALA A 123 6.50 28.75 24.39
C ALA A 123 5.84 27.70 23.45
N ALA A 124 6.22 27.68 22.17
CA ALA A 124 5.78 26.67 21.23
C ALA A 124 6.30 25.27 21.57
N ALA A 125 7.58 25.15 21.92
CA ALA A 125 8.15 23.89 22.36
C ALA A 125 7.42 23.34 23.61
N GLU A 126 7.18 24.19 24.61
CA GLU A 126 6.46 23.79 25.82
C GLU A 126 5.01 23.37 25.50
N ALA A 127 4.28 24.13 24.69
CA ALA A 127 2.92 23.81 24.29
C ALA A 127 2.85 22.47 23.55
N VAL A 128 3.73 22.24 22.57
CA VAL A 128 3.81 20.99 21.82
C VAL A 128 4.09 19.79 22.72
N THR A 129 4.97 19.93 23.71
CA THR A 129 5.26 18.82 24.63
C THR A 129 4.10 18.46 25.57
N ARG A 130 3.22 19.41 25.89
CA ARG A 130 2.09 19.21 26.81
C ARG A 130 0.76 18.94 26.11
N ALA A 131 0.66 19.20 24.82
CA ALA A 131 -0.59 19.05 24.08
C ALA A 131 -1.04 17.59 24.04
N GLU A 132 -2.27 17.35 24.51
CA GLU A 132 -2.96 16.07 24.40
C GLU A 132 -4.08 16.12 23.35
N ASN A 133 -4.57 17.33 23.06
CA ASN A 133 -5.62 17.60 22.09
C ASN A 133 -5.09 18.50 20.97
N PRO A 134 -5.61 18.38 19.73
CA PRO A 134 -5.20 19.25 18.63
C PRO A 134 -5.51 20.73 18.92
N GLU A 135 -6.63 21.01 19.58
CA GLU A 135 -7.08 22.37 19.94
C GLU A 135 -6.12 23.08 20.91
N ASP A 136 -5.31 22.33 21.67
CA ASP A 136 -4.34 22.91 22.62
C ASP A 136 -3.27 23.75 21.89
N LEU A 137 -3.07 23.51 20.59
CA LEU A 137 -2.04 24.16 19.78
C LEU A 137 -2.55 25.37 18.98
N ASP A 138 -3.86 25.59 18.85
CA ASP A 138 -4.40 26.67 18.01
C ASP A 138 -3.90 28.06 18.45
N LYS A 139 -3.86 28.28 19.77
CA LYS A 139 -3.41 29.54 20.35
C LYS A 139 -1.94 29.81 20.03
N ILE A 140 -1.08 28.80 20.12
CA ILE A 140 0.36 28.98 19.92
C ILE A 140 0.69 29.11 18.43
N ILE A 141 0.02 28.36 17.55
CA ILE A 141 0.12 28.51 16.09
C ILE A 141 -0.29 29.93 15.66
N GLY A 142 -1.38 30.45 16.25
CA GLY A 142 -1.80 31.83 16.04
C GLY A 142 -0.77 32.87 16.51
N SER A 143 -0.15 32.65 17.68
CA SER A 143 0.89 33.53 18.21
C SER A 143 2.16 33.52 17.35
N LEU A 144 2.62 32.34 16.90
CA LEU A 144 3.77 32.24 15.99
C LEU A 144 3.48 32.97 14.67
N SER A 145 2.28 32.81 14.12
CA SER A 145 1.86 33.51 12.89
C SER A 145 1.87 35.05 13.05
N ARG A 146 1.49 35.55 14.22
CA ARG A 146 1.57 36.99 14.53
C ARG A 146 3.00 37.47 14.71
N ALA A 147 3.86 36.68 15.36
CA ALA A 147 5.27 37.03 15.54
C ALA A 147 6.01 37.18 14.21
N THR A 148 5.67 36.35 13.21
CA THR A 148 6.19 36.49 11.84
C THR A 148 5.71 37.79 11.17
N ARG A 149 4.41 38.09 11.24
CA ARG A 149 3.83 39.28 10.58
C ARG A 149 4.20 40.60 11.25
N SER A 150 4.35 40.61 12.57
CA SER A 150 4.80 41.79 13.32
C SER A 150 6.23 42.19 12.98
N SER A 151 6.98 41.34 12.28
CA SER A 151 8.34 41.59 11.81
C SER A 151 8.39 42.05 10.33
N GLU A 152 7.26 42.20 9.64
CA GLU A 152 7.20 42.65 8.24
C GLU A 152 7.47 44.15 8.07
N ASP A 153 7.78 44.88 9.14
CA ASP A 153 8.35 46.22 9.04
C ASP A 153 9.65 46.16 8.22
N ALA A 154 9.69 46.91 7.12
CA ALA A 154 10.72 46.82 6.07
C ALA A 154 12.16 46.98 6.58
N GLU A 155 12.35 47.63 7.73
CA GLU A 155 13.66 47.80 8.40
C GLU A 155 14.12 46.54 9.13
N SER A 156 13.19 45.82 9.77
CA SER A 156 13.45 44.59 10.52
C SER A 156 13.94 43.47 9.60
N TYR A 157 13.43 43.44 8.36
CA TYR A 157 13.82 42.45 7.34
C TYR A 157 15.24 42.60 6.80
N ASN A 158 15.86 43.77 6.90
CA ASN A 158 17.24 43.96 6.44
C ASN A 158 18.27 43.41 7.44
N ASN A 159 17.87 43.15 8.69
CA ASN A 159 18.74 42.57 9.70
C ASN A 159 18.88 41.03 9.51
N PRO A 160 20.09 40.47 9.32
CA PRO A 160 20.28 39.04 9.14
C PRO A 160 19.88 38.20 10.36
N ALA A 161 20.01 38.74 11.58
CA ALA A 161 19.64 38.04 12.81
C ALA A 161 18.11 37.89 12.92
N ILE A 162 17.36 38.95 12.62
CA ILE A 162 15.88 38.91 12.59
C ILE A 162 15.39 37.96 11.49
N ARG A 163 15.99 37.99 10.29
CA ARG A 163 15.66 37.04 9.21
C ARG A 163 15.85 35.59 9.63
N LYS A 164 16.92 35.29 10.37
CA LYS A 164 17.15 33.96 10.92
C LYS A 164 16.03 33.57 11.89
N MET A 165 15.67 34.44 12.84
CA MET A 165 14.59 34.18 13.79
C MET A 165 13.22 34.01 13.12
N VAL A 166 12.93 34.80 12.08
CA VAL A 166 11.71 34.66 11.28
C VAL A 166 11.64 33.29 10.61
N SER A 167 12.76 32.80 10.07
CA SER A 167 12.86 31.43 9.52
C SER A 167 12.60 30.37 10.60
N GLU A 168 13.24 30.49 11.76
CA GLU A 168 13.06 29.56 12.88
C GLU A 168 11.62 29.54 13.40
N ILE A 169 10.94 30.70 13.49
CA ILE A 169 9.51 30.79 13.82
C ILE A 169 8.67 30.08 12.75
N GLY A 170 9.01 30.24 11.48
CA GLY A 170 8.36 29.54 10.36
C GLY A 170 8.43 28.02 10.52
N SER A 171 9.63 27.50 10.81
CA SER A 171 9.85 26.08 11.10
C SER A 171 9.09 25.62 12.34
N ALA A 172 9.15 26.37 13.44
CA ALA A 172 8.43 26.07 14.68
C ALA A 172 6.91 26.00 14.46
N ARG A 173 6.36 26.92 13.66
CA ARG A 173 4.95 26.93 13.29
C ARG A 173 4.59 25.70 12.48
N GLN A 174 5.39 25.35 11.48
CA GLN A 174 5.16 24.17 10.66
C GLN A 174 5.25 22.88 11.48
N PHE A 175 6.18 22.82 12.45
CA PHE A 175 6.27 21.71 13.40
C PHE A 175 5.01 21.61 14.25
N ALA A 176 4.52 22.71 14.82
CA ALA A 176 3.31 22.73 15.64
C ALA A 176 2.07 22.29 14.85
N ILE A 177 1.94 22.67 13.57
CA ILE A 177 0.86 22.20 12.69
C ILE A 177 0.98 20.69 12.45
N GLY A 178 2.17 20.19 12.09
CA GLY A 178 2.35 18.75 11.89
C GLY A 178 2.09 17.93 13.16
N TRP A 179 2.38 18.51 14.34
CA TRP A 179 2.04 17.89 15.62
C TRP A 179 0.53 17.89 15.89
N GLN A 180 -0.16 18.97 15.53
CA GLN A 180 -1.62 19.04 15.59
C GLN A 180 -2.27 17.99 14.68
N ASP A 181 -1.78 17.84 13.45
CA ASP A 181 -2.24 16.81 12.50
C ASP A 181 -2.03 15.39 13.06
N TYR A 182 -0.89 15.14 13.69
CA TYR A 182 -0.61 13.88 14.41
C TYR A 182 -1.65 13.63 15.52
N LEU A 183 -1.88 14.60 16.42
CA LEU A 183 -2.83 14.45 17.53
C LEU A 183 -4.26 14.21 17.03
N GLN A 184 -4.66 14.91 15.96
CA GLN A 184 -5.96 14.70 15.33
C GLN A 184 -6.09 13.29 14.75
N ALA A 185 -5.07 12.83 14.01
CA ALA A 185 -5.06 11.51 13.40
C ALA A 185 -5.09 10.39 14.45
N SER A 186 -4.25 10.48 15.48
CA SER A 186 -4.17 9.52 16.59
C SER A 186 -5.54 9.39 17.29
N LYS A 187 -6.19 10.52 17.61
CA LYS A 187 -7.53 10.51 18.24
C LYS A 187 -8.64 9.95 17.37
N SER A 188 -8.56 10.15 16.05
CA SER A 188 -9.53 9.60 15.11
C SER A 188 -9.34 8.10 14.85
N GLY A 189 -8.33 7.45 15.48
CA GLY A 189 -7.97 6.07 15.22
C GLY A 189 -7.27 5.86 13.86
N ASN A 190 -6.82 6.94 13.22
CA ASN A 190 -6.14 6.88 11.92
C ASN A 190 -4.62 6.78 12.12
N ALA A 191 -4.16 5.62 12.59
CA ALA A 191 -2.75 5.32 12.86
C ALA A 191 -1.86 5.61 11.63
N ALA A 192 -2.36 5.36 10.42
CA ALA A 192 -1.67 5.65 9.16
C ALA A 192 -1.24 7.11 9.05
N GLN A 193 -2.20 8.01 9.27
CA GLN A 193 -1.97 9.43 9.17
C GLN A 193 -1.15 9.95 10.36
N ALA A 194 -1.32 9.35 11.54
CA ALA A 194 -0.50 9.65 12.72
C ALA A 194 0.98 9.33 12.47
N VAL A 195 1.30 8.12 11.98
CA VAL A 195 2.66 7.70 11.63
C VAL A 195 3.25 8.54 10.50
N ARG A 196 2.47 8.88 9.45
CA ARG A 196 2.94 9.79 8.39
C ARG A 196 3.31 11.18 8.92
N SER A 197 2.47 11.72 9.80
CA SER A 197 2.71 13.03 10.42
C SER A 197 3.98 12.99 11.27
N LEU A 198 4.14 11.96 12.10
CA LEU A 198 5.36 11.74 12.90
C LEU A 198 6.61 11.52 12.05
N ASN A 199 6.54 10.77 10.95
CA ASN A 199 7.66 10.59 10.02
C ASN A 199 8.08 11.92 9.38
N THR A 200 7.10 12.71 8.93
CA THR A 200 7.35 14.04 8.36
C THR A 200 8.08 14.92 9.38
N LEU A 201 7.60 14.94 10.63
CA LEU A 201 8.23 15.67 11.73
C LEU A 201 9.64 15.14 12.06
N ALA A 202 9.86 13.82 12.02
CA ALA A 202 11.16 13.21 12.31
C ALA A 202 12.24 13.56 11.25
N THR A 203 11.83 13.92 10.03
CA THR A 203 12.73 14.34 8.95
C THR A 203 13.03 15.84 8.95
N GLN A 204 12.31 16.64 9.74
CA GLN A 204 12.57 18.08 9.81
C GLN A 204 13.88 18.35 10.58
N ASN A 205 14.75 19.20 10.01
CA ASN A 205 16.04 19.57 10.61
C ASN A 205 15.89 20.43 11.87
N GLU A 206 14.82 21.24 11.93
CA GLU A 206 14.49 22.10 13.07
C GLU A 206 13.25 21.53 13.76
N SER A 207 13.46 20.94 14.93
CA SER A 207 12.40 20.27 15.70
C SER A 207 12.21 20.95 17.05
N LEU A 208 10.96 21.20 17.43
CA LEU A 208 10.61 21.76 18.74
C LEU A 208 10.83 20.76 19.89
N ILE A 209 10.96 19.48 19.59
CA ILE A 209 11.19 18.40 20.56
C ILE A 209 12.32 17.46 20.12
N PRO A 210 12.96 16.73 21.06
CA PRO A 210 14.00 15.77 20.69
C PRO A 210 13.47 14.67 19.75
N ARG A 211 14.22 14.36 18.69
CA ARG A 211 13.89 13.29 17.72
C ARG A 211 13.61 11.95 18.38
N SER A 212 14.31 11.63 19.47
CA SER A 212 14.08 10.40 20.25
C SER A 212 12.65 10.28 20.78
N ARG A 213 12.01 11.40 21.17
CA ARG A 213 10.60 11.39 21.60
C ARG A 213 9.65 11.16 20.43
N ILE A 214 9.95 11.69 19.24
CA ILE A 214 9.17 11.45 18.02
C ILE A 214 9.24 9.96 17.66
N ILE A 215 10.43 9.36 17.70
CA ILE A 215 10.64 7.94 17.43
C ILE A 215 9.88 7.06 18.45
N ALA A 216 9.95 7.38 19.74
CA ALA A 216 9.21 6.62 20.76
C ALA A 216 7.69 6.65 20.57
N ARG A 217 7.14 7.76 20.05
CA ARG A 217 5.72 7.84 19.66
C ARG A 217 5.44 7.03 18.39
N LEU A 218 6.36 7.03 17.44
CA LEU A 218 6.24 6.28 16.20
C LEU A 218 6.17 4.77 16.43
N THR A 219 6.96 4.25 17.38
CA THR A 219 6.92 2.82 17.76
C THR A 219 5.61 2.41 18.44
N LEU A 220 4.92 3.34 19.11
CA LEU A 220 3.62 3.05 19.75
C LEU A 220 2.45 3.03 18.75
N GLU A 221 2.58 3.70 17.61
CA GLU A 221 1.52 3.86 16.60
C GLU A 221 1.67 2.87 15.43
N GLN A 222 2.75 2.09 15.38
CA GLN A 222 2.92 0.99 14.42
C GLN A 222 2.08 -0.21 14.88
N ALA A 223 1.34 -0.82 13.95
CA ALA A 223 0.46 -1.96 14.23
C ALA A 223 1.26 -3.15 14.81
N ASP A 224 0.78 -3.70 15.92
CA ASP A 224 1.37 -4.87 16.56
C ASP A 224 1.30 -6.09 15.63
N GLU A 225 2.45 -6.72 15.36
CA GLU A 225 2.52 -8.01 14.67
C GLU A 225 1.69 -9.09 15.39
N ASP A 226 1.46 -8.90 16.69
CA ASP A 226 0.61 -9.73 17.54
C ASP A 226 -0.86 -9.65 17.13
N GLU A 227 -1.38 -8.48 16.73
CA GLU A 227 -2.77 -8.35 16.28
C GLU A 227 -3.00 -9.07 14.95
N ILE A 228 -2.02 -8.99 14.03
CA ILE A 228 -2.06 -9.71 12.75
C ILE A 228 -2.07 -11.22 13.00
N SER A 229 -1.19 -11.70 13.88
CA SER A 229 -1.11 -13.11 14.26
C SER A 229 -2.40 -13.62 14.91
N MET A 230 -3.00 -12.83 15.81
CA MET A 230 -4.29 -13.16 16.44
C MET A 230 -5.44 -13.29 15.43
N VAL A 231 -5.47 -12.47 14.38
CA VAL A 231 -6.49 -12.58 13.33
C VAL A 231 -6.28 -13.84 12.49
N LEU A 232 -5.04 -14.19 12.21
CA LEU A 232 -4.69 -15.38 11.43
C LEU A 232 -5.00 -16.68 12.18
N ASP A 233 -4.74 -16.74 13.49
CA ASP A 233 -5.07 -17.89 14.35
C ASP A 233 -6.57 -18.22 14.42
N GLN A 234 -7.43 -17.24 14.09
CA GLN A 234 -8.89 -17.42 14.02
C GLN A 234 -9.35 -18.12 12.73
N VAL A 235 -8.51 -18.19 11.69
CA VAL A 235 -8.88 -18.76 10.38
C VAL A 235 -8.65 -20.27 10.37
N LYS A 236 -9.66 -21.04 10.76
CA LYS A 236 -9.58 -22.51 10.79
C LYS A 236 -10.41 -23.19 9.69
N LYS A 237 -11.42 -22.49 9.15
CA LYS A 237 -12.31 -22.99 8.11
C LYS A 237 -12.42 -22.00 6.95
N LEU A 238 -12.92 -22.49 5.80
CA LEU A 238 -13.11 -21.66 4.60
C LEU A 238 -14.08 -20.48 4.85
N ASP A 239 -15.10 -20.67 5.68
CA ASP A 239 -16.07 -19.61 5.99
C ASP A 239 -15.49 -18.49 6.85
N ASP A 240 -14.44 -18.78 7.64
CA ASP A 240 -13.78 -17.80 8.52
C ASP A 240 -12.95 -16.78 7.72
N MET A 241 -12.56 -17.12 6.49
CA MET A 241 -11.70 -16.29 5.64
C MET A 241 -12.28 -14.90 5.39
N LYS A 242 -13.61 -14.78 5.22
CA LYS A 242 -14.25 -13.49 4.93
C LYS A 242 -14.04 -12.47 6.05
N GLU A 243 -14.21 -12.91 7.29
CA GLU A 243 -14.08 -12.03 8.45
C GLU A 243 -12.61 -11.70 8.71
N ALA A 244 -11.70 -12.65 8.50
CA ALA A 244 -10.26 -12.41 8.60
C ALA A 244 -9.74 -11.46 7.52
N ILE A 245 -10.18 -11.60 6.26
CA ILE A 245 -9.87 -10.66 5.17
C ILE A 245 -10.33 -9.25 5.53
N ARG A 246 -11.53 -9.11 6.12
CA ARG A 246 -12.06 -7.81 6.57
C ARG A 246 -11.19 -7.19 7.65
N LYS A 247 -10.83 -7.96 8.68
CA LYS A 247 -9.99 -7.51 9.80
C LYS A 247 -8.55 -7.18 9.35
N LEU A 248 -7.89 -8.08 8.63
CA LEU A 248 -6.55 -7.87 8.05
C LEU A 248 -6.54 -6.70 7.08
N GLY A 249 -7.58 -6.58 6.25
CA GLY A 249 -7.74 -5.44 5.33
C GLY A 249 -7.81 -4.10 6.07
N GLY A 250 -8.50 -4.05 7.21
CA GLY A 250 -8.55 -2.86 8.08
C GLY A 250 -7.18 -2.52 8.68
N LEU A 251 -6.52 -3.51 9.29
CA LEU A 251 -5.18 -3.36 9.89
C LEU A 251 -4.14 -2.91 8.85
N LEU A 252 -4.17 -3.50 7.64
CA LEU A 252 -3.22 -3.23 6.57
C LEU A 252 -3.55 -1.96 5.77
N ALA A 253 -4.81 -1.55 5.67
CA ALA A 253 -5.18 -0.26 5.07
C ALA A 253 -4.57 0.91 5.84
N GLY A 254 -4.41 0.76 7.16
CA GLY A 254 -3.67 1.68 8.02
C GLY A 254 -2.15 1.70 7.78
N SER A 255 -1.58 0.63 7.20
CA SER A 255 -0.12 0.45 7.07
C SER A 255 0.46 0.81 5.69
N ARG A 256 -0.38 1.14 4.70
CA ARG A 256 0.00 1.34 3.28
C ARG A 256 1.10 2.37 2.97
N ASN A 257 1.50 3.22 3.92
CA ASN A 257 2.55 4.23 3.74
C ASN A 257 3.65 4.17 4.81
N SER A 258 3.71 3.10 5.60
CA SER A 258 4.85 2.87 6.49
C SER A 258 6.03 2.34 5.67
N SER A 259 7.22 2.90 5.88
CA SER A 259 8.48 2.39 5.32
C SER A 259 8.83 0.98 5.83
N SER A 260 8.15 0.51 6.89
CA SER A 260 8.12 -0.89 7.31
C SER A 260 6.89 -1.58 6.71
N GLU A 261 6.87 -1.74 5.39
CA GLU A 261 5.91 -2.67 4.80
C GLU A 261 6.13 -4.04 5.46
N ASN A 262 5.07 -4.66 5.96
CA ASN A 262 5.09 -6.08 6.33
C ASN A 262 4.64 -6.86 5.07
N PRO A 263 5.57 -7.18 4.15
CA PRO A 263 5.22 -7.81 2.87
C PRO A 263 4.51 -9.14 3.08
N GLY A 264 4.89 -9.90 4.12
CA GLY A 264 4.29 -11.19 4.45
C GLY A 264 2.81 -11.09 4.80
N ALA A 265 2.39 -10.09 5.59
CA ALA A 265 0.97 -9.90 5.91
C ALA A 265 0.15 -9.50 4.67
N ARG A 266 0.73 -8.73 3.74
CA ARG A 266 0.08 -8.32 2.49
C ARG A 266 -0.05 -9.48 1.50
N GLU A 267 0.98 -10.30 1.36
CA GLU A 267 0.96 -11.54 0.58
C GLU A 267 -0.06 -12.53 1.15
N THR A 268 -0.12 -12.65 2.49
CA THR A 268 -1.11 -13.48 3.19
C THR A 268 -2.53 -12.99 2.90
N LEU A 269 -2.79 -11.67 3.00
CA LEU A 269 -4.09 -11.09 2.63
C LEU A 269 -4.45 -11.38 1.18
N GLN A 270 -3.54 -11.19 0.23
CA GLN A 270 -3.78 -11.47 -1.19
C GLN A 270 -4.10 -12.96 -1.42
N THR A 271 -3.38 -13.85 -0.75
CA THR A 271 -3.61 -15.30 -0.83
C THR A 271 -4.98 -15.67 -0.27
N LEU A 272 -5.36 -15.13 0.88
CA LEU A 272 -6.68 -15.35 1.48
C LEU A 272 -7.80 -14.81 0.58
N VAL A 273 -7.65 -13.62 0.01
CA VAL A 273 -8.63 -13.04 -0.93
C VAL A 273 -8.82 -13.92 -2.16
N LYS A 274 -7.74 -14.45 -2.72
CA LYS A 274 -7.81 -15.35 -3.88
C LYS A 274 -8.48 -16.68 -3.52
N LEU A 275 -8.18 -17.25 -2.35
CA LEU A 275 -8.80 -18.47 -1.85
C LEU A 275 -10.30 -18.27 -1.57
N GLU A 276 -10.68 -17.17 -0.90
CA GLU A 276 -12.08 -16.84 -0.62
C GLU A 276 -12.88 -16.65 -1.90
N LYS A 277 -12.32 -15.92 -2.88
CA LYS A 277 -12.95 -15.77 -4.19
C LYS A 277 -13.17 -17.12 -4.86
N THR A 278 -12.13 -17.96 -4.91
CA THR A 278 -12.20 -19.31 -5.50
C THR A 278 -13.26 -20.15 -4.79
N TYR A 279 -13.33 -20.08 -3.46
CA TYR A 279 -14.34 -20.75 -2.66
C TYR A 279 -15.75 -20.27 -3.01
N ARG A 280 -16.01 -18.96 -3.08
CA ARG A 280 -17.31 -18.38 -3.45
C ARG A 280 -17.73 -18.74 -4.87
N ASP A 281 -16.82 -18.61 -5.83
CA ASP A 281 -17.07 -18.96 -7.23
C ASP A 281 -17.39 -20.46 -7.37
N SER A 282 -16.69 -21.33 -6.60
CA SER A 282 -16.97 -22.76 -6.58
C SER A 282 -18.36 -23.09 -6.03
N LEU A 283 -18.78 -22.43 -4.94
CA LEU A 283 -20.12 -22.57 -4.35
C LEU A 283 -21.22 -22.07 -5.30
N ALA A 284 -20.93 -21.00 -6.07
CA ALA A 284 -21.82 -20.47 -7.09
C ALA A 284 -21.91 -21.35 -8.34
N GLY A 285 -21.11 -22.42 -8.43
CA GLY A 285 -21.06 -23.29 -9.60
C GLY A 285 -20.28 -22.70 -10.78
N LEU A 286 -19.53 -21.62 -10.57
CA LEU A 286 -18.71 -21.00 -11.63
C LEU A 286 -17.43 -21.79 -11.88
N PRO A 287 -16.87 -21.77 -13.10
CA PRO A 287 -15.60 -22.41 -13.38
C PRO A 287 -14.47 -21.71 -12.61
N VAL A 288 -13.63 -22.49 -11.94
CA VAL A 288 -12.53 -21.97 -11.11
C VAL A 288 -11.22 -22.70 -11.37
N ASN A 289 -10.10 -22.03 -11.08
CA ASN A 289 -8.76 -22.58 -11.21
C ASN A 289 -8.15 -22.71 -9.83
N ILE A 290 -7.93 -23.94 -9.36
CA ILE A 290 -7.37 -24.19 -8.03
C ILE A 290 -5.88 -24.41 -8.16
N GLU A 291 -5.08 -23.64 -7.44
CA GLU A 291 -3.64 -23.84 -7.33
C GLU A 291 -3.37 -24.97 -6.34
N VAL A 292 -2.86 -26.08 -6.87
CA VAL A 292 -2.71 -27.35 -6.15
C VAL A 292 -1.34 -27.48 -5.51
N LEU A 293 -0.30 -27.13 -6.29
CA LEU A 293 1.08 -27.10 -5.84
C LEU A 293 1.61 -25.69 -6.09
N GLN A 294 1.77 -24.92 -5.02
CA GLN A 294 2.62 -23.73 -5.07
C GLN A 294 4.03 -24.19 -4.68
N TYR A 295 4.97 -24.05 -5.60
CA TYR A 295 6.36 -23.87 -5.22
C TYR A 295 6.45 -22.49 -4.57
N SER A 296 6.12 -22.40 -3.29
CA SER A 296 6.72 -21.35 -2.50
C SER A 296 8.19 -21.73 -2.45
N ASN A 297 9.03 -20.97 -3.17
CA ASN A 297 10.45 -20.91 -2.85
C ASN A 297 10.55 -20.26 -1.46
N ASP A 298 10.11 -20.98 -0.42
CA ASP A 298 10.33 -20.62 0.97
C ASP A 298 11.82 -20.82 1.20
N SER A 299 12.59 -19.80 0.81
CA SER A 299 13.83 -19.49 1.48
C SER A 299 13.49 -19.40 2.96
N SER A 300 14.06 -20.32 3.71
CA SER A 300 13.82 -20.67 5.10
C SER A 300 14.11 -19.55 6.12
N ASP A 301 13.86 -18.27 5.81
CA ASP A 301 14.43 -17.18 6.62
C ASP A 301 13.64 -15.86 6.70
N ARG A 302 12.34 -15.81 6.40
CA ARG A 302 11.54 -14.58 6.68
C ARG A 302 10.16 -14.89 7.22
N GLY A 303 9.95 -14.59 8.51
CA GLY A 303 8.69 -14.25 9.18
C GLY A 303 7.48 -15.16 8.95
N SER A 304 7.07 -15.89 10.00
CA SER A 304 5.72 -16.44 10.27
C SER A 304 4.69 -16.37 9.12
N HIS A 305 4.95 -17.04 8.00
CA HIS A 305 3.97 -17.15 6.93
C HIS A 305 2.80 -18.02 7.41
N PHE A 306 1.59 -17.47 7.36
CA PHE A 306 0.37 -18.21 7.69
C PHE A 306 0.22 -19.41 6.75
N ASP A 307 0.19 -20.62 7.31
CA ASP A 307 0.05 -21.83 6.52
C ASP A 307 -1.38 -21.97 5.98
N THR A 308 -1.53 -21.72 4.67
CA THR A 308 -2.82 -21.88 3.97
C THR A 308 -3.06 -23.30 3.46
N SER A 309 -2.16 -24.25 3.71
CA SER A 309 -2.24 -25.64 3.21
C SER A 309 -3.54 -26.33 3.61
N ALA A 310 -3.97 -26.17 4.87
CA ALA A 310 -5.19 -26.76 5.39
C ALA A 310 -6.45 -26.20 4.70
N LEU A 311 -6.50 -24.89 4.46
CA LEU A 311 -7.62 -24.25 3.75
C LEU A 311 -7.67 -24.70 2.28
N ARG A 312 -6.51 -24.82 1.63
CA ARG A 312 -6.42 -25.34 0.25
C ARG A 312 -6.87 -26.79 0.15
N ALA A 313 -6.45 -27.64 1.09
CA ALA A 313 -6.90 -29.02 1.15
C ALA A 313 -8.42 -29.11 1.34
N ALA A 314 -9.00 -28.31 2.25
CA ALA A 314 -10.45 -28.25 2.44
C ALA A 314 -11.19 -27.80 1.17
N LEU A 315 -10.65 -26.80 0.45
CA LEU A 315 -11.22 -26.34 -0.82
C LEU A 315 -11.12 -27.43 -1.91
N LEU A 316 -10.01 -28.15 -1.99
CA LEU A 316 -9.83 -29.24 -2.95
C LEU A 316 -10.86 -30.35 -2.71
N VAL A 317 -11.03 -30.81 -1.47
CA VAL A 317 -12.03 -31.84 -1.11
C VAL A 317 -13.44 -31.43 -1.56
N LEU A 318 -13.80 -30.16 -1.42
CA LEU A 318 -15.11 -29.64 -1.83
C LEU A 318 -15.32 -29.66 -3.35
N VAL A 319 -14.25 -29.52 -4.13
CA VAL A 319 -14.32 -29.29 -5.58
C VAL A 319 -13.97 -30.52 -6.40
N LEU A 320 -13.21 -31.46 -5.84
CA LEU A 320 -12.80 -32.72 -6.49
C LEU A 320 -13.94 -33.50 -7.16
N PRO A 321 -15.12 -33.70 -6.54
CA PRO A 321 -16.22 -34.43 -7.19
C PRO A 321 -16.59 -33.85 -8.56
N ARG A 322 -16.54 -32.52 -8.68
CA ARG A 322 -16.91 -31.78 -9.88
C ARG A 322 -15.81 -31.81 -10.94
N VAL A 323 -14.54 -31.78 -10.53
CA VAL A 323 -13.40 -31.94 -11.44
C VAL A 323 -13.34 -33.34 -12.04
N LEU A 324 -13.68 -34.34 -11.23
CA LEU A 324 -13.62 -35.75 -11.62
C LEU A 324 -14.86 -36.23 -12.38
N GLU A 325 -15.85 -35.34 -12.56
CA GLU A 325 -17.15 -35.63 -13.16
C GLU A 325 -17.85 -36.81 -12.45
N LEU A 326 -17.73 -36.86 -11.12
CA LEU A 326 -18.34 -37.93 -10.33
C LEU A 326 -19.85 -37.67 -10.15
N PRO A 327 -20.67 -38.73 -10.03
CA PRO A 327 -22.08 -38.60 -9.70
C PRO A 327 -22.31 -37.76 -8.44
N ALA A 328 -23.45 -37.06 -8.35
CA ALA A 328 -23.79 -36.18 -7.23
C ALA A 328 -23.84 -36.86 -5.84
N GLU A 329 -23.83 -38.20 -5.82
CA GLU A 329 -23.72 -39.05 -4.63
C GLU A 329 -22.32 -38.98 -3.99
N PHE A 330 -21.28 -38.66 -4.77
CA PHE A 330 -19.88 -38.57 -4.32
C PHE A 330 -19.60 -37.25 -3.60
N LYS A 331 -20.33 -37.00 -2.52
CA LYS A 331 -20.04 -35.87 -1.64
C LYS A 331 -18.90 -36.24 -0.69
N PRO A 332 -17.98 -35.30 -0.40
CA PRO A 332 -16.99 -35.52 0.63
C PRO A 332 -17.65 -35.60 2.01
N GLY A 333 -17.13 -36.48 2.86
CA GLY A 333 -17.53 -36.61 4.25
C GLY A 333 -17.04 -35.44 5.11
N PRO A 334 -17.62 -35.24 6.30
CA PRO A 334 -17.16 -34.19 7.23
C PRO A 334 -15.74 -34.48 7.70
N GLY A 335 -14.81 -33.56 7.41
CA GLY A 335 -13.39 -33.70 7.80
C GLY A 335 -12.61 -34.75 7.00
N GLU A 336 -13.17 -35.25 5.90
CA GLU A 336 -12.46 -36.16 5.00
C GLU A 336 -11.25 -35.45 4.37
N THR A 337 -10.10 -36.12 4.34
CA THR A 337 -8.89 -35.60 3.68
C THR A 337 -8.96 -35.84 2.17
N VAL A 338 -8.12 -35.13 1.41
CA VAL A 338 -8.03 -35.30 -0.05
C VAL A 338 -7.73 -36.76 -0.43
N ASP A 339 -6.73 -37.38 0.18
CA ASP A 339 -6.33 -38.77 -0.14
C ASP A 339 -7.41 -39.77 0.29
N ALA A 340 -8.05 -39.58 1.45
CA ALA A 340 -9.15 -40.43 1.89
C ALA A 340 -10.34 -40.37 0.92
N PHE A 341 -10.69 -39.17 0.44
CA PHE A 341 -11.74 -39.00 -0.57
C PHE A 341 -11.40 -39.71 -1.88
N LEU A 342 -10.18 -39.53 -2.40
CA LEU A 342 -9.75 -40.14 -3.66
C LEU A 342 -9.70 -41.67 -3.57
N ALA A 343 -9.16 -42.22 -2.48
CA ALA A 343 -9.12 -43.66 -2.25
C ALA A 343 -10.53 -44.28 -2.19
N ARG A 344 -11.47 -43.62 -1.48
CA ARG A 344 -12.88 -44.04 -1.46
C ARG A 344 -13.52 -43.97 -2.84
N ALA A 345 -13.29 -42.88 -3.57
CA ALA A 345 -13.84 -42.69 -4.91
C ALA A 345 -13.35 -43.77 -5.90
N ILE A 346 -12.08 -44.19 -5.81
CA ILE A 346 -11.51 -45.29 -6.61
C ILE A 346 -12.21 -46.61 -6.27
N SER A 347 -12.36 -46.93 -4.98
CA SER A 347 -13.04 -48.15 -4.53
C SER A 347 -14.47 -48.23 -5.05
N ASP A 348 -15.22 -47.13 -4.95
CA ASP A 348 -16.60 -47.05 -5.43
C ASP A 348 -16.68 -47.12 -6.97
N ALA A 349 -15.74 -46.49 -7.70
CA ALA A 349 -15.66 -46.59 -9.16
C ALA A 349 -15.38 -48.03 -9.62
N ASN A 350 -14.48 -48.73 -8.94
CA ASN A 350 -14.20 -50.14 -9.17
C ASN A 350 -15.41 -51.03 -8.89
N HIS A 351 -16.16 -50.75 -7.82
CA HIS A 351 -17.41 -51.45 -7.52
C HIS A 351 -18.48 -51.22 -8.61
N ARG A 352 -18.55 -50.02 -9.18
CA ARG A 352 -19.48 -49.64 -10.27
C ARG A 352 -19.00 -50.06 -11.67
N GLU A 353 -17.82 -50.66 -11.80
CA GLU A 353 -17.16 -50.97 -13.07
C GLU A 353 -16.87 -49.74 -13.96
N ASP A 354 -16.80 -48.55 -13.36
CA ASP A 354 -16.48 -47.32 -14.09
C ASP A 354 -14.96 -47.13 -14.16
N SER A 355 -14.33 -47.92 -15.05
CA SER A 355 -12.88 -47.87 -15.28
C SER A 355 -12.39 -46.49 -15.75
N GLU A 356 -13.23 -45.71 -16.42
CA GLU A 356 -12.87 -44.36 -16.88
C GLU A 356 -12.85 -43.37 -15.71
N ALA A 357 -13.81 -43.46 -14.80
CA ALA A 357 -13.76 -42.70 -13.54
C ALA A 357 -12.53 -43.08 -12.70
N ALA A 358 -12.26 -44.37 -12.52
CA ALA A 358 -11.10 -44.84 -11.75
C ALA A 358 -9.77 -44.26 -12.30
N MET A 359 -9.59 -44.26 -13.62
CA MET A 359 -8.42 -43.66 -14.28
C MET A 359 -8.32 -42.14 -14.07
N ARG A 360 -9.44 -41.40 -14.18
CA ARG A 360 -9.46 -39.95 -13.93
C ARG A 360 -9.09 -39.62 -12.48
N ILE A 361 -9.62 -40.39 -11.52
CA ILE A 361 -9.35 -40.21 -10.09
C ILE A 361 -7.87 -40.44 -9.79
N GLU A 362 -7.29 -41.53 -10.30
CA GLU A 362 -5.87 -41.82 -10.08
C GLU A 362 -4.96 -40.78 -10.76
N ALA A 363 -5.28 -40.33 -11.97
CA ALA A 363 -4.51 -39.29 -12.65
C ALA A 363 -4.42 -37.99 -11.82
N ILE A 364 -5.52 -37.60 -11.16
CA ILE A 364 -5.53 -36.46 -10.24
C ILE A 364 -4.73 -36.77 -8.97
N ARG A 365 -4.88 -37.96 -8.40
CA ARG A 365 -4.12 -38.40 -7.22
C ARG A 365 -2.61 -38.34 -7.44
N LEU A 366 -2.13 -38.74 -8.62
CA LEU A 366 -0.71 -38.66 -8.99
C LEU A 366 -0.23 -37.23 -9.19
N THR A 367 -1.08 -36.39 -9.78
CA THR A 367 -0.82 -34.95 -9.91
C THR A 367 -0.64 -34.28 -8.53
N LEU A 368 -1.38 -34.75 -7.53
CA LEU A 368 -1.35 -34.24 -6.15
C LEU A 368 -0.16 -34.77 -5.33
N THR A 369 0.22 -36.04 -5.50
CA THR A 369 1.20 -36.73 -4.63
C THR A 369 2.65 -36.64 -5.09
N ARG A 370 2.93 -36.09 -6.28
CA ARG A 370 4.29 -35.88 -6.82
C ARG A 370 5.15 -37.16 -6.94
N SER A 371 4.53 -38.34 -6.85
CA SER A 371 5.22 -39.64 -6.98
C SER A 371 5.17 -40.10 -8.44
N SER A 372 6.22 -39.81 -9.21
CA SER A 372 6.26 -40.09 -10.64
C SER A 372 6.54 -41.56 -10.99
N SER A 373 7.13 -42.35 -10.09
CA SER A 373 7.59 -43.71 -10.44
C SER A 373 6.59 -44.82 -10.15
N MET A 374 5.73 -44.64 -9.14
CA MET A 374 4.77 -45.66 -8.73
C MET A 374 3.44 -45.53 -9.48
N GLY A 375 3.02 -44.29 -9.74
CA GLY A 375 1.76 -43.98 -10.41
C GLY A 375 1.66 -44.38 -11.87
N ASP A 376 2.76 -44.29 -12.61
CA ASP A 376 2.77 -44.61 -14.04
C ASP A 376 2.39 -46.08 -14.29
N ARG A 377 2.79 -46.99 -13.39
CA ARG A 377 2.46 -48.43 -13.47
C ARG A 377 0.98 -48.71 -13.21
N GLU A 378 0.40 -48.04 -12.23
CA GLU A 378 -1.03 -48.19 -11.88
C GLU A 378 -1.92 -47.66 -13.01
N LEU A 379 -1.58 -46.50 -13.58
CA LEU A 379 -2.26 -45.97 -14.75
C LEU A 379 -2.11 -46.86 -15.99
N GLU A 380 -0.92 -47.41 -16.23
CA GLU A 380 -0.69 -48.35 -17.33
C GLU A 380 -1.54 -49.61 -17.18
N ALA A 381 -1.62 -50.17 -15.96
CA ALA A 381 -2.48 -51.30 -15.65
C ALA A 381 -3.97 -51.03 -15.91
N ALA A 382 -4.47 -49.87 -15.49
CA ALA A 382 -5.85 -49.47 -15.73
C ALA A 382 -6.14 -49.26 -17.24
N ARG A 383 -5.17 -48.71 -17.99
CA ARG A 383 -5.26 -48.58 -19.45
C ARG A 383 -5.31 -49.92 -20.15
N ASP A 384 -4.44 -50.85 -19.75
CA ASP A 384 -4.42 -52.22 -20.28
C ASP A 384 -5.75 -52.93 -20.00
N TYR A 385 -6.31 -52.79 -18.80
CA TYR A 385 -7.63 -53.36 -18.49
C TYR A 385 -8.73 -52.75 -19.36
N SER A 386 -8.80 -51.42 -19.47
CA SER A 386 -9.80 -50.73 -20.30
C SER A 386 -9.67 -51.12 -21.79
N ALA A 387 -8.44 -51.24 -22.29
CA ALA A 387 -8.16 -51.70 -23.65
C ALA A 387 -8.67 -53.14 -23.86
N GLY A 388 -8.41 -54.03 -22.90
CA GLY A 388 -8.89 -55.42 -22.92
C GLY A 388 -10.42 -55.48 -23.02
N VAL A 389 -11.15 -54.75 -22.17
CA VAL A 389 -12.62 -54.70 -22.20
C VAL A 389 -13.14 -54.16 -23.54
N LYS A 390 -12.52 -53.11 -24.09
CA LYS A 390 -12.90 -52.53 -25.39
C LYS A 390 -12.63 -53.52 -26.54
N GLN A 391 -11.53 -54.27 -26.49
CA GLN A 391 -11.18 -55.29 -27.48
C GLN A 391 -12.13 -56.50 -27.43
N VAL A 392 -12.57 -56.94 -26.25
CA VAL A 392 -13.63 -57.96 -26.12
C VAL A 392 -14.90 -57.49 -26.83
N LYS A 393 -15.34 -56.25 -26.58
CA LYS A 393 -16.52 -55.67 -27.25
C LYS A 393 -16.35 -55.55 -28.76
N ALA A 394 -15.13 -55.26 -29.22
CA ALA A 394 -14.76 -55.20 -30.64
C ALA A 394 -14.50 -56.58 -31.29
N LYS A 395 -14.67 -57.68 -30.54
CA LYS A 395 -14.39 -59.06 -30.98
C LYS A 395 -12.92 -59.31 -31.37
N GLN A 396 -12.00 -58.52 -30.82
CA GLN A 396 -10.55 -58.66 -31.00
C GLN A 396 -9.95 -59.51 -29.86
N TYR A 397 -10.37 -60.77 -29.77
CA TYR A 397 -10.13 -61.61 -28.58
C TYR A 397 -8.65 -61.88 -28.28
N MET A 398 -7.82 -62.07 -29.31
CA MET A 398 -6.37 -62.27 -29.14
C MET A 398 -5.72 -61.05 -28.46
N LEU A 399 -6.02 -59.84 -28.92
CA LEU A 399 -5.50 -58.61 -28.32
C LEU A 399 -6.07 -58.40 -26.90
N ALA A 400 -7.35 -58.71 -26.71
CA ALA A 400 -7.99 -58.62 -25.40
C ALA A 400 -7.27 -59.48 -24.36
N VAL A 401 -6.86 -60.69 -24.71
CA VAL A 401 -6.11 -61.58 -23.81
C VAL A 401 -4.76 -60.96 -23.42
N VAL A 402 -4.01 -60.40 -24.37
CA VAL A 402 -2.73 -59.73 -24.08
C VAL A 402 -2.93 -58.56 -23.13
N SER A 403 -3.91 -57.69 -23.40
CA SER A 403 -4.20 -56.51 -22.58
C SER A 403 -4.71 -56.88 -21.18
N LEU A 404 -5.61 -57.86 -21.05
CA LEU A 404 -6.10 -58.33 -19.75
C LEU A 404 -5.01 -59.03 -18.93
N GLN A 405 -4.12 -59.80 -19.56
CA GLN A 405 -2.99 -60.45 -18.88
C GLN A 405 -1.93 -59.44 -18.42
N LYS A 406 -1.65 -58.40 -19.21
CA LYS A 406 -0.79 -57.29 -18.77
C LYS A 406 -1.37 -56.55 -17.57
N ALA A 407 -2.67 -56.27 -17.60
CA ALA A 407 -3.38 -55.66 -16.49
C ALA A 407 -3.28 -56.53 -15.21
N LEU A 408 -3.50 -57.85 -15.30
CA LEU A 408 -3.36 -58.76 -14.16
C LEU A 408 -1.92 -58.87 -13.65
N LYS A 409 -0.94 -58.93 -14.54
CA LYS A 409 0.50 -59.00 -14.20
C LYS A 409 0.96 -57.80 -13.38
N SER A 410 0.32 -56.64 -13.55
CA SER A 410 0.67 -55.43 -12.80
C SER A 410 0.42 -55.54 -11.30
N GLY A 411 -0.54 -56.36 -10.87
CA GLY A 411 -1.00 -56.45 -9.48
C GLY A 411 -1.66 -55.16 -8.95
N SER A 412 -2.11 -54.26 -9.83
CA SER A 412 -2.70 -52.97 -9.44
C SER A 412 -4.11 -53.14 -8.86
N ASP A 413 -4.39 -52.43 -7.77
CA ASP A 413 -5.73 -52.34 -7.16
C ASP A 413 -6.78 -51.65 -8.06
N LEU A 414 -6.34 -50.97 -9.12
CA LEU A 414 -7.23 -50.37 -10.13
C LEU A 414 -7.82 -51.42 -11.09
N VAL A 415 -7.23 -52.62 -11.14
CA VAL A 415 -7.67 -53.69 -12.03
C VAL A 415 -8.57 -54.63 -11.24
N PRO A 416 -9.86 -54.78 -11.58
CA PRO A 416 -10.75 -55.74 -10.94
C PRO A 416 -10.39 -57.16 -11.36
N ALA A 417 -9.42 -57.76 -10.63
CA ALA A 417 -8.79 -59.02 -11.00
C ALA A 417 -9.80 -60.17 -11.23
N GLY A 418 -10.85 -60.26 -10.40
CA GLY A 418 -11.91 -61.25 -10.57
C GLY A 418 -12.60 -61.16 -11.93
N LYS A 419 -12.99 -59.95 -12.35
CA LYS A 419 -13.67 -59.71 -13.64
C LYS A 419 -12.73 -59.89 -14.83
N ALA A 420 -11.48 -59.45 -14.69
CA ALA A 420 -10.47 -59.71 -15.71
C ALA A 420 -10.27 -61.22 -15.92
N GLY A 421 -10.26 -62.01 -14.83
CA GLY A 421 -10.24 -63.47 -14.86
C GLY A 421 -11.48 -64.07 -15.55
N GLU A 422 -12.69 -63.63 -15.17
CA GLU A 422 -13.94 -64.08 -15.80
C GLU A 422 -13.97 -63.80 -17.31
N LEU A 423 -13.51 -62.63 -17.75
CA LEU A 423 -13.41 -62.29 -19.17
C LEU A 423 -12.40 -63.21 -19.87
N LEU A 424 -11.23 -63.44 -19.29
CA LEU A 424 -10.25 -64.37 -19.86
C LEU A 424 -10.80 -65.80 -19.94
N ASP A 425 -11.52 -66.27 -18.94
CA ASP A 425 -12.16 -67.59 -18.94
C ASP A 425 -13.27 -67.69 -20.00
N SER A 426 -14.05 -66.63 -20.19
CA SER A 426 -15.05 -66.57 -21.26
C SER A 426 -14.41 -66.66 -22.65
N ILE A 427 -13.31 -65.92 -22.88
CA ILE A 427 -12.55 -65.98 -24.14
C ILE A 427 -11.94 -67.37 -24.32
N ARG A 428 -11.37 -67.95 -23.27
CA ARG A 428 -10.79 -69.31 -23.32
C ARG A 428 -11.83 -70.36 -23.70
N LYS A 429 -13.05 -70.23 -23.20
CA LYS A 429 -14.15 -71.17 -23.47
C LYS A 429 -14.74 -70.99 -24.88
N ASP A 430 -15.02 -69.75 -25.27
CA ASP A 430 -15.77 -69.45 -26.50
C ASP A 430 -14.86 -69.26 -27.72
N HIS A 431 -13.60 -68.86 -27.50
CA HIS A 431 -12.59 -68.52 -28.52
C HIS A 431 -11.19 -69.08 -28.16
N PRO A 432 -11.04 -70.42 -28.07
CA PRO A 432 -9.82 -71.04 -27.54
C PRO A 432 -8.57 -70.79 -28.39
N LYS A 433 -8.71 -70.67 -29.71
CA LYS A 433 -7.57 -70.42 -30.61
C LYS A 433 -6.99 -69.02 -30.40
N GLU A 434 -7.87 -68.02 -30.38
CA GLU A 434 -7.51 -66.63 -30.13
C GLU A 434 -6.93 -66.45 -28.72
N PHE A 435 -7.39 -67.25 -27.75
CA PHE A 435 -6.81 -67.30 -26.40
C PHE A 435 -5.37 -67.82 -26.40
N GLU A 436 -5.11 -68.95 -27.06
CA GLU A 436 -3.76 -69.52 -27.15
C GLU A 436 -2.79 -68.57 -27.88
N GLU A 437 -3.24 -67.97 -29.00
CA GLU A 437 -2.45 -66.98 -29.74
C GLU A 437 -2.15 -65.74 -28.89
N GLY A 438 -3.14 -65.23 -28.16
CA GLY A 438 -2.96 -64.08 -27.27
C GLY A 438 -2.01 -64.38 -26.11
N MET A 439 -2.09 -65.58 -25.53
CA MET A 439 -1.15 -66.01 -24.48
C MET A 439 0.27 -66.17 -25.01
N MET A 440 0.44 -66.70 -26.22
CA MET A 440 1.75 -66.78 -26.88
C MET A 440 2.34 -65.39 -27.11
N GLU A 441 1.56 -64.44 -27.63
CA GLU A 441 2.01 -63.05 -27.82
C GLU A 441 2.33 -62.35 -26.47
N PHE A 442 1.59 -62.65 -25.41
CA PHE A 442 1.88 -62.11 -24.08
C PHE A 442 3.20 -62.66 -23.47
N LEU A 443 3.45 -63.96 -23.62
CA LEU A 443 4.66 -64.63 -23.10
C LEU A 443 5.89 -64.35 -23.96
N THR A 444 5.69 -64.22 -25.27
CA THR A 444 6.72 -63.92 -26.27
C THR A 444 6.32 -62.69 -27.06
N PRO A 445 6.37 -61.48 -26.45
CA PRO A 445 6.04 -60.26 -27.16
C PRO A 445 6.94 -60.17 -28.38
N ARG A 446 6.35 -60.03 -29.57
CA ARG A 446 7.15 -59.80 -30.78
C ARG A 446 8.04 -58.60 -30.50
N ALA A 447 9.34 -58.76 -30.75
CA ALA A 447 10.25 -57.63 -30.70
C ALA A 447 9.62 -56.55 -31.58
N THR A 448 9.20 -55.44 -30.98
CA THR A 448 8.78 -54.27 -31.73
C THR A 448 9.90 -54.03 -32.73
N PRO A 449 9.61 -53.96 -34.06
CA PRO A 449 10.65 -53.81 -35.07
C PRO A 449 11.57 -52.72 -34.57
N GLU A 450 12.84 -53.11 -34.34
CA GLU A 450 13.84 -52.29 -33.70
C GLU A 450 13.74 -50.93 -34.36
N TYR A 451 13.23 -49.94 -33.62
CA TYR A 451 13.08 -48.61 -34.18
C TYR A 451 14.49 -48.24 -34.62
N ASP A 452 14.70 -48.15 -35.93
CA ASP A 452 15.99 -47.82 -36.51
C ASP A 452 16.30 -46.38 -36.10
N TYR A 453 16.86 -46.22 -34.89
CA TYR A 453 17.24 -44.94 -34.31
C TYR A 453 18.25 -44.22 -35.21
N SER A 454 18.90 -44.95 -36.13
CA SER A 454 19.77 -44.42 -37.18
C SER A 454 19.04 -43.57 -38.24
N ARG A 455 17.72 -43.72 -38.38
CA ARG A 455 16.90 -42.97 -39.37
C ARG A 455 16.10 -41.82 -38.78
N MET A 456 16.07 -41.66 -37.45
CA MET A 456 15.50 -40.45 -36.88
C MET A 456 16.48 -39.29 -37.15
N PRO A 457 16.08 -38.23 -37.89
CA PRO A 457 16.95 -37.08 -38.09
C PRO A 457 17.32 -36.55 -36.71
N TYR A 458 18.63 -36.47 -36.43
CA TYR A 458 19.23 -35.92 -35.22
C TYR A 458 18.66 -34.52 -34.95
N ARG A 459 17.50 -34.46 -34.29
CA ARG A 459 16.87 -33.21 -33.88
C ARG A 459 17.36 -32.95 -32.47
N ASN A 460 18.59 -32.47 -32.35
CA ASN A 460 19.22 -31.92 -31.14
C ASN A 460 18.61 -32.45 -29.83
N TYR A 461 18.79 -33.74 -29.55
CA TYR A 461 18.57 -34.25 -28.21
C TYR A 461 19.57 -33.52 -27.31
N LEU A 462 19.09 -32.51 -26.58
CA LEU A 462 19.80 -31.97 -25.44
C LEU A 462 20.13 -33.16 -24.53
N GLN A 463 21.42 -33.33 -24.24
CA GLN A 463 21.87 -34.37 -23.31
C GLN A 463 21.06 -34.27 -22.00
N PRO A 464 20.55 -35.39 -21.46
CA PRO A 464 19.83 -35.43 -20.17
C PRO A 464 20.64 -35.00 -18.93
N GLY A 465 21.86 -34.47 -19.12
CA GLY A 465 22.75 -33.98 -18.08
C GLY A 465 23.07 -32.50 -18.13
N ALA A 466 22.59 -31.75 -19.14
CA ALA A 466 22.70 -30.29 -19.16
C ALA A 466 21.67 -29.69 -18.20
N ARG A 467 21.91 -29.87 -16.89
CA ARG A 467 21.21 -29.13 -15.84
C ARG A 467 21.31 -27.66 -16.21
N PHE A 468 20.16 -26.97 -16.19
CA PHE A 468 20.10 -25.52 -16.35
C PHE A 468 21.22 -24.89 -15.52
N ARG A 469 22.07 -24.11 -16.19
CA ARG A 469 23.19 -23.40 -15.56
C ARG A 469 22.61 -22.59 -14.38
N ASP A 470 23.18 -22.76 -13.19
CA ASP A 470 22.80 -22.02 -11.97
C ASP A 470 22.73 -20.51 -12.31
N GLY A 471 21.52 -19.98 -12.47
CA GLY A 471 21.29 -18.60 -12.91
C GLY A 471 20.27 -18.37 -14.03
N ASP A 472 19.72 -19.42 -14.67
CA ASP A 472 18.60 -19.23 -15.61
C ASP A 472 17.28 -18.95 -14.85
N PRO A 473 16.65 -17.77 -14.99
CA PRO A 473 15.39 -17.44 -14.31
C PRO A 473 14.24 -18.38 -14.68
N ARG A 474 14.35 -19.16 -15.77
CA ARG A 474 13.39 -20.20 -16.14
C ARG A 474 13.52 -21.48 -15.30
N ALA A 475 14.68 -21.73 -14.69
CA ALA A 475 14.89 -22.85 -13.77
C ALA A 475 14.35 -22.56 -12.35
N GLN A 476 14.08 -21.29 -12.03
CA GLN A 476 13.56 -20.85 -10.72
C GLN A 476 12.03 -20.71 -10.70
N GLY A 477 11.36 -20.78 -11.86
CA GLY A 477 9.91 -20.78 -11.96
C GLY A 477 9.35 -22.16 -11.65
N GLY A 478 9.07 -22.45 -10.39
CA GLY A 478 8.33 -23.64 -10.02
C GLY A 478 7.00 -23.69 -10.79
N THR A 479 6.75 -24.78 -11.51
CA THR A 479 5.50 -24.97 -12.24
C THR A 479 4.35 -25.03 -11.22
N THR A 480 3.53 -23.97 -11.19
CA THR A 480 2.30 -23.98 -10.40
C THR A 480 1.32 -24.89 -11.12
N ILE A 481 0.92 -26.00 -10.47
CA ILE A 481 -0.11 -26.88 -11.02
C ILE A 481 -1.47 -26.27 -10.72
N VAL A 482 -2.21 -25.97 -11.78
CA VAL A 482 -3.56 -25.42 -11.71
C VAL A 482 -4.55 -26.50 -12.15
N LEU A 483 -5.54 -26.77 -11.31
CA LEU A 483 -6.64 -27.68 -11.61
C LEU A 483 -7.87 -26.87 -12.07
N PRO A 484 -8.25 -26.94 -13.36
CA PRO A 484 -9.46 -26.28 -13.83
C PRO A 484 -10.69 -27.06 -13.38
N VAL A 485 -11.69 -26.33 -12.90
CA VAL A 485 -12.95 -26.87 -12.38
C VAL A 485 -14.06 -26.43 -13.34
N PRO A 486 -14.72 -27.34 -14.09
CA PRO A 486 -15.73 -26.98 -15.08
C PRO A 486 -17.00 -26.48 -14.40
N GLY A 487 -17.73 -25.48 -14.92
CA GLY A 487 -18.96 -24.94 -14.30
C GLY A 487 -20.02 -26.01 -13.94
N LYS A 488 -20.88 -25.76 -12.94
CA LYS A 488 -22.03 -26.63 -12.66
C LYS A 488 -22.99 -26.51 -13.85
N GLU A 489 -23.26 -27.63 -14.53
CA GLU A 489 -24.26 -27.65 -15.59
C GLU A 489 -25.62 -27.25 -15.00
N VAL A 490 -26.10 -26.07 -15.39
CA VAL A 490 -27.49 -25.69 -15.14
C VAL A 490 -28.32 -26.65 -15.99
N PRO A 491 -29.26 -27.42 -15.41
CA PRO A 491 -30.15 -28.26 -16.20
C PRO A 491 -30.75 -27.37 -17.28
N LYS A 492 -30.54 -27.72 -18.55
CA LYS A 492 -31.27 -27.09 -19.65
C LYS A 492 -32.74 -27.25 -19.32
N GLU A 493 -33.37 -26.17 -18.84
CA GLU A 493 -34.82 -26.09 -18.84
C GLU A 493 -35.24 -26.40 -20.27
N THR A 494 -35.91 -27.54 -20.40
CA THR A 494 -36.56 -27.94 -21.63
C THR A 494 -37.51 -26.81 -21.97
N THR A 495 -37.08 -25.96 -22.91
CA THR A 495 -37.88 -24.88 -23.44
C THR A 495 -39.06 -25.55 -24.12
N LYS A 496 -40.18 -25.57 -23.39
CA LYS A 496 -41.50 -25.90 -23.92
C LYS A 496 -41.69 -25.06 -25.19
N PRO A 497 -42.02 -25.66 -26.35
CA PRO A 497 -42.07 -24.92 -27.59
C PRO A 497 -43.09 -23.79 -27.46
N ALA A 498 -42.60 -22.58 -27.73
CA ALA A 498 -43.42 -21.37 -27.74
C ALA A 498 -44.60 -21.57 -28.72
N ALA A 499 -45.79 -21.21 -28.26
CA ALA A 499 -46.99 -21.15 -29.08
C ALA A 499 -46.76 -20.27 -30.32
N PRO A 500 -47.38 -20.59 -31.47
CA PRO A 500 -47.18 -19.83 -32.70
C PRO A 500 -47.68 -18.40 -32.54
N SER A 501 -46.80 -17.45 -32.91
CA SER A 501 -47.06 -16.02 -32.98
C SER A 501 -48.22 -15.72 -33.96
N PRO A 502 -49.25 -14.93 -33.58
CA PRO A 502 -50.31 -14.54 -34.50
C PRO A 502 -49.81 -13.48 -35.50
N ALA A 503 -50.29 -13.64 -36.72
CA ALA A 503 -49.87 -12.92 -37.91
C ALA A 503 -50.01 -11.39 -37.82
N ALA A 504 -49.06 -10.72 -38.50
CA ALA A 504 -49.08 -9.32 -38.83
C ALA A 504 -50.34 -8.94 -39.64
N GLY A 505 -51.04 -7.89 -39.21
CA GLY A 505 -52.14 -7.31 -39.99
C GLY A 505 -52.99 -6.33 -39.17
N GLY A 506 -52.54 -5.08 -39.05
CA GLY A 506 -53.34 -4.00 -38.45
C GLY A 506 -52.78 -2.62 -38.80
N LYS A 507 -53.45 -1.91 -39.71
CA LYS A 507 -53.19 -0.53 -40.12
C LYS A 507 -53.10 0.43 -38.91
N PRO A 508 -52.24 1.46 -38.96
CA PRO A 508 -52.24 2.53 -37.95
C PRO A 508 -53.48 3.44 -38.13
N PRO A 509 -54.10 3.91 -37.03
CA PRO A 509 -55.21 4.85 -37.10
C PRO A 509 -54.75 6.28 -37.38
N GLU A 510 -55.58 6.95 -38.18
CA GLU A 510 -55.51 8.34 -38.62
C GLU A 510 -55.65 9.32 -37.44
N PRO A 511 -54.94 10.47 -37.43
CA PRO A 511 -55.05 11.46 -36.35
C PRO A 511 -56.33 12.30 -36.48
N PRO A 512 -56.96 12.73 -35.37
CA PRO A 512 -58.20 13.50 -35.41
C PRO A 512 -57.97 14.96 -35.80
N ALA A 513 -58.89 15.47 -36.63
CA ALA A 513 -58.97 16.86 -37.10
C ALA A 513 -59.35 17.85 -35.97
N PRO A 514 -59.03 19.15 -36.13
CA PRO A 514 -59.13 20.15 -35.07
C PRO A 514 -60.57 20.67 -34.87
N VAL A 515 -60.95 20.86 -33.62
CA VAL A 515 -62.24 21.41 -33.20
C VAL A 515 -62.29 22.91 -33.48
N GLU A 516 -63.23 23.31 -34.34
CA GLU A 516 -63.63 24.70 -34.56
C GLU A 516 -64.29 25.29 -33.31
N LYS A 517 -63.87 26.51 -32.97
CA LYS A 517 -64.57 27.42 -32.06
C LYS A 517 -65.77 28.05 -32.77
N LYS A 518 -66.94 28.04 -32.13
CA LYS A 518 -68.01 29.06 -32.25
C LYS A 518 -68.63 29.22 -30.86
N GLU A 519 -68.36 30.37 -30.24
CA GLU A 519 -69.27 31.54 -30.07
C GLU A 519 -70.36 31.30 -29.02
#